data_AF-A0A326GDN5-F1
#
_entry.id   AF-A0A326GDN5-F1
#
_cell.length_a   1.000
_cell.length_b   1.000
_cell.length_c   1.000
_cell.angle_alpha   90.00
_cell.angle_beta   90.00
_cell.angle_gamma   90.00
#
_symmetry.space_group_name_H-M   'P 1'
#
loop_
_entity.id
_entity.type
_entity.pdbx_description
1 polymer ?
#
loop_
_entity_poly.entity_id
_entity_poly.type
_entity_poly.pdbx_seq_one_letter_code
_entity_poly.pdbx_strand_id
1 'polypeptide(L)'
;MRLSRAGRAPDRGDSRHGSRRKSRLALRLGQVIYRPGYRGIEPGLRLTFVGRWRQLDWDTAGRHPLYGPTGFMASLLLGMLLNVVFRSGEFLLAVPAMGHAAPDWGRVLFLAMAADVIVMNFLYVTCFVMALRSAPMFPRMLAITWGLDIAMQLMVAQTVHAQGSLPAAVAAPLAALLEGNVQKVLISAALWLPYLLLSDRVNITYRRRLAI
;
A
#
# COMPACT_ATOMS: atom_id res chain seq x y z
N MET A 1 -62.67 -64.05 10.65
CA MET A 1 -62.01 -64.71 9.49
C MET A 1 -60.85 -63.81 9.06
N ARG A 2 -59.61 -64.35 9.11
CA ARG A 2 -58.36 -64.00 8.38
C ARG A 2 -58.20 -62.57 7.81
N LEU A 3 -57.08 -61.83 7.88
CA LEU A 3 -55.63 -62.04 8.11
C LEU A 3 -55.03 -60.60 8.07
N SER A 4 -54.13 -60.17 8.96
CA SER A 4 -52.66 -60.30 8.86
C SER A 4 -51.94 -58.99 8.48
N ARG A 5 -50.92 -58.65 9.30
CA ARG A 5 -49.64 -57.95 9.00
C ARG A 5 -49.74 -56.50 8.49
N ALA A 6 -48.79 -55.60 8.69
CA ALA A 6 -47.54 -55.48 9.45
C ALA A 6 -46.99 -54.09 9.04
N GLY A 7 -46.10 -53.50 9.81
CA GLY A 7 -45.24 -52.42 9.30
C GLY A 7 -45.29 -51.13 10.12
N ARG A 8 -44.63 -51.18 11.28
CA ARG A 8 -44.21 -50.00 12.04
C ARG A 8 -43.10 -49.30 11.24
N ALA A 9 -43.39 -48.14 10.67
CA ALA A 9 -42.38 -47.29 10.03
C ALA A 9 -41.71 -46.39 11.09
N PRO A 10 -40.39 -46.19 11.05
CA PRO A 10 -39.72 -45.28 11.96
C PRO A 10 -39.95 -43.83 11.55
N ASP A 11 -40.20 -43.03 12.59
CA ASP A 11 -40.38 -41.60 12.63
C ASP A 11 -39.26 -40.86 11.86
N ARG A 12 -39.62 -40.21 10.75
CA ARG A 12 -38.70 -39.33 10.02
C ARG A 12 -38.66 -38.00 10.74
N GLY A 13 -37.67 -37.88 11.63
CA GLY A 13 -37.35 -36.68 12.38
C GLY A 13 -37.36 -35.42 11.53
N ASP A 14 -38.30 -34.54 11.85
CA ASP A 14 -38.41 -33.17 11.37
C ASP A 14 -37.14 -32.37 11.75
N SER A 15 -36.16 -32.41 10.85
CA SER A 15 -34.85 -31.77 11.01
C SER A 15 -34.75 -30.47 10.22
N ARG A 16 -35.89 -29.78 9.98
CA ARG A 16 -35.93 -28.55 9.16
C ARG A 16 -36.14 -27.25 9.92
N HIS A 17 -36.27 -27.27 11.25
CA HIS A 17 -36.47 -26.06 12.05
C HIS A 17 -35.22 -25.50 12.76
N GLY A 18 -34.12 -26.26 12.85
CA GLY A 18 -32.89 -25.85 13.55
C GLY A 18 -31.92 -24.96 12.75
N SER A 19 -32.00 -24.99 11.41
CA SER A 19 -31.00 -24.32 10.55
C SER A 19 -31.26 -22.81 10.39
N ARG A 20 -32.53 -22.38 10.31
CA ARG A 20 -32.88 -20.96 10.11
C ARG A 20 -32.61 -20.05 11.32
N ARG A 21 -32.61 -20.60 12.55
CA ARG A 21 -32.30 -19.81 13.77
C ARG A 21 -30.79 -19.58 13.95
N LYS A 22 -29.95 -20.56 13.60
CA LYS A 22 -28.48 -20.42 13.69
C LYS A 22 -27.94 -19.40 12.69
N SER A 23 -28.52 -19.33 11.48
CA SER A 23 -28.13 -18.32 10.47
C SER A 23 -28.45 -16.89 10.89
N ARG A 24 -29.58 -16.65 11.59
CA ARG A 24 -29.94 -15.31 12.09
C ARG A 24 -29.11 -14.88 13.30
N LEU A 25 -28.66 -15.82 14.13
CA LEU A 25 -27.76 -15.55 15.26
C LEU A 25 -26.32 -15.31 14.80
N ALA A 26 -25.83 -16.03 13.79
CA ALA A 26 -24.53 -15.75 13.16
C ALA A 26 -24.52 -14.38 12.45
N LEU A 27 -25.61 -13.99 11.79
CA LEU A 27 -25.77 -12.65 11.22
C LEU A 27 -25.87 -11.55 12.29
N ARG A 28 -26.52 -11.81 13.44
CA ARG A 28 -26.56 -10.84 14.55
C ARG A 28 -25.23 -10.72 15.29
N LEU A 29 -24.47 -11.80 15.43
CA LEU A 29 -23.12 -11.76 16.04
C LEU A 29 -22.07 -11.14 15.11
N GLY A 30 -22.19 -11.34 13.79
CA GLY A 30 -21.37 -10.65 12.80
C GLY A 30 -21.59 -9.13 12.76
N GLN A 31 -22.79 -8.65 13.12
CA GLN A 31 -23.11 -7.22 13.22
C GLN A 31 -22.66 -6.57 14.54
N VAL A 32 -22.46 -7.34 15.61
CA VAL A 32 -21.91 -6.81 16.88
C VAL A 32 -20.40 -6.56 16.76
N ILE A 33 -19.70 -7.30 15.89
CA ILE A 33 -18.26 -7.12 15.64
C ILE A 33 -18.01 -5.98 14.63
N TYR A 34 -18.99 -5.63 13.81
CA TYR A 34 -18.88 -4.51 12.87
C TYR A 34 -19.65 -3.28 13.39
N ARG A 35 -19.03 -2.56 14.32
CA ARG A 35 -19.50 -1.21 14.73
C ARG A 35 -19.16 -0.23 13.60
N PRO A 36 -20.11 0.24 12.77
CA PRO A 36 -19.84 1.27 11.77
C PRO A 36 -19.85 2.58 12.54
N GLY A 37 -18.70 2.90 13.14
CA GLY A 37 -18.59 4.01 14.08
C GLY A 37 -17.19 4.58 14.20
N TYR A 38 -16.26 4.20 13.32
CA TYR A 38 -15.04 4.98 13.13
C TYR A 38 -15.43 6.28 12.39
N ARG A 39 -15.92 7.25 13.17
CA ARG A 39 -15.68 8.66 12.90
C ARG A 39 -14.16 8.80 12.84
N GLY A 40 -13.60 8.60 11.66
CA GLY A 40 -12.18 8.84 11.43
C GLY A 40 -11.91 10.25 11.91
N ILE A 41 -11.15 10.37 13.00
CA ILE A 41 -10.62 11.62 13.51
C ILE A 41 -10.04 12.33 12.29
N GLU A 42 -10.61 13.49 11.92
CA GLU A 42 -10.08 14.31 10.84
C GLU A 42 -8.61 14.57 11.16
N PRO A 43 -7.65 14.17 10.32
CA PRO A 43 -6.26 14.51 10.58
C PRO A 43 -6.15 16.03 10.45
N GLY A 44 -5.76 16.72 11.53
CA GLY A 44 -5.77 18.18 11.68
C GLY A 44 -4.97 18.95 10.61
N LEU A 45 -4.18 18.27 9.80
CA LEU A 45 -3.52 18.80 8.62
C LEU A 45 -4.39 18.62 7.37
N ARG A 46 -5.19 19.67 7.08
CA ARG A 46 -5.98 19.78 5.84
C ARG A 46 -5.07 20.21 4.69
N LEU A 47 -4.63 19.25 3.87
CA LEU A 47 -3.92 19.50 2.60
C LEU A 47 -4.84 20.06 1.48
N THR A 48 -5.95 20.70 1.82
CA THR A 48 -6.90 21.27 0.86
C THR A 48 -6.60 22.74 0.69
N PHE A 49 -5.90 23.09 -0.39
CA PHE A 49 -5.58 24.48 -0.72
C PHE A 49 -6.63 25.17 -1.61
N VAL A 50 -7.53 24.43 -2.28
CA VAL A 50 -8.46 25.00 -3.27
C VAL A 50 -9.82 24.29 -3.24
N GLY A 51 -10.93 25.06 -3.32
CA GLY A 51 -12.27 24.56 -3.62
C GLY A 51 -13.25 24.45 -2.44
N ARG A 52 -14.55 24.49 -2.74
CA ARG A 52 -15.64 24.15 -1.80
C ARG A 52 -15.90 22.63 -1.89
N TRP A 53 -15.79 21.94 -0.77
CA TRP A 53 -15.89 20.47 -0.73
C TRP A 53 -17.08 20.02 0.12
N ARG A 54 -17.94 19.15 -0.43
CA ARG A 54 -18.98 18.44 0.31
C ARG A 54 -18.44 17.10 0.81
N GLN A 55 -18.61 16.81 2.09
CA GLN A 55 -18.28 15.50 2.64
C GLN A 55 -19.31 14.45 2.21
N LEU A 56 -18.84 13.28 1.79
CA LEU A 56 -19.67 12.15 1.39
C LEU A 56 -19.69 11.11 2.51
N ASP A 57 -20.85 10.50 2.73
CA ASP A 57 -20.95 9.29 3.55
C ASP A 57 -20.37 8.08 2.80
N TRP A 58 -20.01 7.02 3.53
CA TRP A 58 -19.40 5.81 2.99
C TRP A 58 -20.24 5.15 1.90
N ASP A 59 -21.55 5.03 2.13
CA ASP A 59 -22.46 4.38 1.17
C ASP A 59 -22.59 5.21 -0.12
N THR A 60 -22.66 6.54 0.01
CA THR A 60 -22.70 7.46 -1.14
C THR A 60 -21.38 7.44 -1.92
N ALA A 61 -20.23 7.41 -1.23
CA ALA A 61 -18.92 7.34 -1.88
C ALA A 61 -18.75 6.01 -2.63
N GLY A 62 -19.12 4.88 -2.03
CA GLY A 62 -18.97 3.55 -2.63
C GLY A 62 -19.83 3.32 -3.88
N ARG A 63 -20.93 4.05 -4.02
CA ARG A 63 -21.80 4.00 -5.22
C ARG A 63 -21.39 4.98 -6.31
N HIS A 64 -20.42 5.86 -6.04
CA HIS A 64 -20.01 6.86 -7.01
C HIS A 64 -19.23 6.22 -8.18
N PRO A 65 -19.50 6.57 -9.45
CA PRO A 65 -18.84 5.95 -10.62
C PRO A 65 -17.30 6.08 -10.62
N LEU A 66 -16.79 7.11 -9.97
CA LEU A 66 -15.34 7.36 -9.83
C LEU A 66 -14.71 6.68 -8.60
N TYR A 67 -15.46 5.90 -7.82
CA TYR A 67 -14.91 5.24 -6.65
C TYR A 67 -14.00 4.06 -7.04
N GLY A 68 -12.86 3.98 -6.36
CA GLY A 68 -11.95 2.84 -6.45
C GLY A 68 -10.70 3.08 -7.30
N PRO A 69 -9.74 2.14 -7.22
CA PRO A 69 -8.40 2.30 -7.77
C PRO A 69 -8.32 1.93 -9.27
N THR A 70 -9.16 2.53 -10.11
CA THR A 70 -9.19 2.27 -11.56
C THR A 70 -8.67 3.47 -12.38
N GLY A 71 -8.46 3.25 -13.68
CA GLY A 71 -7.96 4.27 -14.61
C GLY A 71 -6.53 4.71 -14.27
N PHE A 72 -6.28 6.02 -14.24
CA PHE A 72 -4.95 6.57 -13.96
C PHE A 72 -4.41 6.18 -12.56
N MET A 73 -5.28 5.88 -11.60
CA MET A 73 -4.87 5.33 -10.30
C MET A 73 -4.25 3.92 -10.44
N ALA A 74 -4.71 3.11 -11.41
CA ALA A 74 -4.15 1.78 -11.65
C ALA A 74 -2.71 1.87 -12.18
N SER A 75 -2.39 2.86 -13.02
CA SER A 75 -1.00 3.09 -13.44
C SER A 75 -0.09 3.54 -12.30
N LEU A 76 -0.61 4.30 -11.31
CA LEU A 76 0.15 4.62 -10.09
C LEU A 76 0.42 3.35 -9.28
N LEU A 77 -0.59 2.49 -9.11
CA LEU A 77 -0.43 1.19 -8.43
C LEU A 77 0.62 0.31 -9.11
N LEU A 78 0.55 0.21 -10.45
CA LEU A 78 1.54 -0.52 -11.23
C LEU A 78 2.94 0.10 -11.08
N GLY A 79 3.04 1.43 -11.12
CA GLY A 79 4.28 2.16 -10.89
C GLY A 79 4.90 1.88 -9.52
N MET A 80 4.10 1.81 -8.46
CA MET A 80 4.58 1.44 -7.12
C MET A 80 5.11 0.00 -7.09
N LEU A 81 4.44 -0.94 -7.74
CA LEU A 81 4.91 -2.33 -7.82
C LEU A 81 6.19 -2.44 -8.64
N LEU A 82 6.28 -1.73 -9.76
CA LEU A 82 7.49 -1.66 -10.59
C LEU A 82 8.67 -1.04 -9.82
N ASN A 83 8.45 -0.07 -8.94
CA ASN A 83 9.51 0.49 -8.10
C ASN A 83 10.19 -0.60 -7.26
N VAL A 84 9.41 -1.51 -6.65
CA VAL A 84 9.93 -2.64 -5.86
C VAL A 84 10.81 -3.56 -6.72
N VAL A 85 10.36 -3.88 -7.94
CA VAL A 85 11.10 -4.75 -8.86
C VAL A 85 12.40 -4.10 -9.31
N PHE A 86 12.33 -2.85 -9.81
CA PHE A 86 13.51 -2.14 -10.29
C PHE A 86 14.52 -1.89 -9.18
N ARG A 87 14.08 -1.47 -7.99
CA ARG A 87 14.97 -1.27 -6.85
C ARG A 87 15.70 -2.54 -6.44
N SER A 88 14.96 -3.66 -6.36
CA SER A 88 15.55 -4.95 -6.04
C SER A 88 16.53 -5.40 -7.12
N GLY A 89 16.19 -5.20 -8.40
CA GLY A 89 17.07 -5.47 -9.52
C GLY A 89 18.36 -4.64 -9.48
N GLU A 90 18.25 -3.35 -9.19
CA GLU A 90 19.42 -2.46 -9.08
C GLU A 90 20.33 -2.86 -7.94
N PHE A 91 19.79 -3.25 -6.80
CA PHE A 91 20.60 -3.79 -5.71
C PHE A 91 21.37 -5.05 -6.13
N LEU A 92 20.69 -6.00 -6.77
CA LEU A 92 21.30 -7.26 -7.20
C LEU A 92 22.35 -7.07 -8.30
N LEU A 93 22.19 -6.06 -9.16
CA LEU A 93 23.11 -5.77 -10.26
C LEU A 93 24.26 -4.87 -9.86
N ALA A 94 24.04 -3.93 -8.93
CA ALA A 94 25.04 -2.93 -8.55
C ALA A 94 25.90 -3.35 -7.37
N VAL A 95 25.39 -4.17 -6.45
CA VAL A 95 26.10 -4.55 -5.23
C VAL A 95 26.81 -5.89 -5.44
N PRO A 96 28.16 -5.93 -5.43
CA PRO A 96 28.89 -7.17 -5.64
C PRO A 96 28.69 -8.14 -4.47
N ALA A 97 28.68 -9.44 -4.76
CA ALA A 97 28.66 -10.48 -3.75
C ALA A 97 29.97 -10.44 -2.94
N MET A 98 29.88 -10.03 -1.69
CA MET A 98 31.05 -9.85 -0.82
C MET A 98 31.31 -11.09 0.04
N GLY A 99 32.54 -11.60 -0.04
CA GLY A 99 33.05 -12.65 0.85
C GLY A 99 33.68 -12.08 2.14
N HIS A 100 34.27 -12.94 2.96
CA HIS A 100 34.86 -12.55 4.25
C HIS A 100 36.02 -11.54 4.11
N ALA A 101 36.73 -11.54 2.97
CA ALA A 101 37.84 -10.63 2.68
C ALA A 101 37.41 -9.28 2.05
N ALA A 102 36.13 -8.91 2.12
CA ALA A 102 35.66 -7.66 1.53
C ALA A 102 36.22 -6.42 2.26
N PRO A 103 36.58 -5.35 1.53
CA PRO A 103 37.02 -4.10 2.13
C PRO A 103 35.89 -3.43 2.90
N ASP A 104 36.23 -2.62 3.91
CA ASP A 104 35.25 -2.03 4.82
C ASP A 104 34.24 -1.11 4.12
N TRP A 105 34.69 -0.32 3.13
CA TRP A 105 33.79 0.49 2.29
C TRP A 105 32.74 -0.36 1.59
N GLY A 106 33.10 -1.58 1.19
CA GLY A 106 32.20 -2.52 0.53
C GLY A 106 31.13 -3.00 1.52
N ARG A 107 31.54 -3.47 2.70
CA ARG A 107 30.60 -3.93 3.73
C ARG A 107 29.59 -2.85 4.10
N VAL A 108 30.06 -1.61 4.25
CA VAL A 108 29.20 -0.45 4.57
C VAL A 108 28.26 -0.13 3.41
N LEU A 109 28.74 -0.10 2.17
CA LEU A 109 27.90 0.11 0.99
C LEU A 109 26.82 -0.98 0.87
N PHE A 110 27.20 -2.25 1.06
CA PHE A 110 26.27 -3.38 1.03
C PHE A 110 25.15 -3.19 2.07
N LEU A 111 25.52 -2.90 3.33
CA LEU A 111 24.56 -2.73 4.41
C LEU A 111 23.64 -1.52 4.18
N ALA A 112 24.19 -0.40 3.72
CA ALA A 112 23.43 0.81 3.44
C ALA A 112 22.42 0.60 2.29
N MET A 113 22.86 -0.03 1.20
CA MET A 113 21.99 -0.35 0.05
C MET A 113 20.96 -1.43 0.38
N ALA A 114 21.32 -2.44 1.18
CA ALA A 114 20.39 -3.47 1.63
C ALA A 114 19.30 -2.86 2.53
N ALA A 115 19.67 -1.97 3.45
CA ALA A 115 18.74 -1.24 4.29
C ALA A 115 17.78 -0.39 3.43
N ASP A 116 18.29 0.34 2.44
CA ASP A 116 17.46 1.08 1.48
C ASP A 116 16.42 0.19 0.79
N VAL A 117 16.86 -0.91 0.19
CA VAL A 117 15.98 -1.81 -0.55
C VAL A 117 14.91 -2.44 0.35
N ILE A 118 15.29 -2.91 1.54
CA ILE A 118 14.36 -3.52 2.49
C ILE A 118 13.31 -2.50 2.96
N VAL A 119 13.77 -1.35 3.44
CA VAL A 119 12.89 -0.31 4.00
C VAL A 119 11.96 0.22 2.91
N MET A 120 12.50 0.55 1.74
CA MET A 120 11.71 1.16 0.69
C MET A 120 10.76 0.18 0.02
N ASN A 121 11.15 -1.08 -0.18
CA ASN A 121 10.21 -2.10 -0.64
C ASN A 121 9.04 -2.29 0.34
N PHE A 122 9.33 -2.33 1.65
CA PHE A 122 8.30 -2.41 2.66
C PHE A 122 7.33 -1.22 2.60
N LEU A 123 7.84 0.01 2.49
CA LEU A 123 7.02 1.21 2.42
C LEU A 123 6.17 1.27 1.14
N TYR A 124 6.74 0.93 -0.03
CA TYR A 124 6.00 0.90 -1.29
C TYR A 124 4.92 -0.18 -1.32
N VAL A 125 5.20 -1.38 -0.82
CA VAL A 125 4.17 -2.44 -0.67
C VAL A 125 3.07 -1.99 0.29
N THR A 126 3.44 -1.33 1.39
CA THR A 126 2.45 -0.78 2.33
C THR A 126 1.56 0.27 1.65
N CYS A 127 2.15 1.21 0.88
CA CYS A 127 1.40 2.18 0.10
C CYS A 127 0.47 1.51 -0.91
N PHE A 128 0.95 0.49 -1.61
CA PHE A 128 0.17 -0.29 -2.57
C PHE A 128 -1.05 -0.97 -1.90
N VAL A 129 -0.85 -1.63 -0.77
CA VAL A 129 -1.95 -2.27 -0.01
C VAL A 129 -2.95 -1.22 0.49
N MET A 130 -2.47 -0.08 0.99
CA MET A 130 -3.33 1.03 1.42
C MET A 130 -4.17 1.57 0.26
N ALA A 131 -3.58 1.71 -0.93
CA ALA A 131 -4.29 2.14 -2.11
C ALA A 131 -5.37 1.13 -2.55
N LEU A 132 -5.04 -0.17 -2.60
CA LEU A 132 -6.01 -1.22 -2.92
C LEU A 132 -7.18 -1.25 -1.94
N ARG A 133 -6.90 -1.03 -0.64
CA ARG A 133 -7.92 -0.97 0.41
C ARG A 133 -8.65 0.37 0.48
N SER A 134 -8.40 1.30 -0.44
CA SER A 134 -8.98 2.65 -0.42
C SER A 134 -8.76 3.37 0.93
N ALA A 135 -7.63 3.11 1.58
CA ALA A 135 -7.33 3.64 2.91
C ALA A 135 -7.08 5.16 2.82
N PRO A 136 -7.76 6.00 3.64
CA PRO A 136 -7.73 7.45 3.48
C PRO A 136 -6.35 8.09 3.67
N MET A 137 -5.44 7.40 4.36
CA MET A 137 -4.08 7.83 4.60
C MET A 137 -3.12 7.57 3.43
N PHE A 138 -3.54 6.83 2.39
CA PHE A 138 -2.69 6.44 1.26
C PHE A 138 -1.95 7.63 0.62
N PRO A 139 -2.62 8.73 0.19
CA PRO A 139 -1.92 9.81 -0.50
C PRO A 139 -0.85 10.48 0.38
N ARG A 140 -1.09 10.56 1.69
CA ARG A 140 -0.12 11.12 2.64
C ARG A 140 1.04 10.18 2.87
N MET A 141 0.76 8.89 3.03
CA MET A 141 1.78 7.86 3.19
C MET A 141 2.71 7.82 1.97
N LEU A 142 2.16 7.87 0.75
CA LEU A 142 2.96 7.88 -0.47
C LEU A 142 3.88 9.11 -0.56
N ALA A 143 3.39 10.30 -0.18
CA ALA A 143 4.22 11.51 -0.13
C ALA A 143 5.36 11.39 0.89
N ILE A 144 5.08 10.82 2.07
CA ILE A 144 6.11 10.52 3.08
C ILE A 144 7.13 9.52 2.53
N THR A 145 6.66 8.46 1.86
CA THR A 145 7.53 7.45 1.23
C THR A 145 8.46 8.08 0.20
N TRP A 146 8.00 8.98 -0.67
CA TRP A 146 8.90 9.71 -1.58
C TRP A 146 9.93 10.56 -0.85
N GLY A 147 9.53 11.24 0.23
CA GLY A 147 10.48 12.03 1.04
C GLY A 147 11.54 11.15 1.72
N LEU A 148 11.13 10.01 2.27
CA LEU A 148 12.03 9.03 2.86
C LEU A 148 12.94 8.40 1.82
N ASP A 149 12.46 8.16 0.61
CA ASP A 149 13.26 7.62 -0.48
C ASP A 149 14.44 8.55 -0.81
N ILE A 150 14.17 9.85 -1.00
CA ILE A 150 15.21 10.86 -1.22
C ILE A 150 16.17 10.90 -0.02
N ALA A 151 15.64 10.90 1.20
CA ALA A 151 16.46 10.92 2.41
C ALA A 151 17.38 9.70 2.52
N MET A 152 16.89 8.51 2.15
CA MET A 152 17.69 7.29 2.12
C MET A 152 18.80 7.35 1.06
N GLN A 153 18.53 7.85 -0.15
CA GLN A 153 19.57 8.01 -1.17
C GLN A 153 20.69 8.96 -0.69
N LEU A 154 20.32 10.07 -0.03
CA LEU A 154 21.28 11.02 0.55
C LEU A 154 22.07 10.39 1.71
N MET A 155 21.40 9.61 2.57
CA MET A 155 22.04 8.91 3.68
C MET A 155 23.06 7.88 3.16
N VAL A 156 22.74 7.12 2.10
CA VAL A 156 23.69 6.21 1.47
C VAL A 156 24.90 6.98 0.93
N ALA A 157 24.69 8.08 0.20
CA ALA A 157 25.78 8.91 -0.31
C ALA A 157 26.72 9.39 0.82
N GLN A 158 26.16 9.91 1.91
CA GLN A 158 26.93 10.40 3.06
C GLN A 158 27.68 9.27 3.78
N THR A 159 27.01 8.14 4.01
CA THR A 159 27.60 7.00 4.73
C THR A 159 28.80 6.42 3.96
N VAL A 160 28.68 6.33 2.64
CA VAL A 160 29.75 5.79 1.80
C VAL A 160 30.89 6.80 1.64
N HIS A 161 30.59 8.10 1.54
CA HIS A 161 31.61 9.15 1.53
C HIS A 161 32.45 9.19 2.82
N ALA A 162 31.82 8.91 3.98
CA ALA A 162 32.50 8.87 5.27
C ALA A 162 33.56 7.73 5.38
N GLN A 163 33.53 6.74 4.49
CA GLN A 163 34.53 5.65 4.46
C GLN A 163 35.87 6.06 3.81
N GLY A 164 35.99 7.30 3.33
CA GLY A 164 37.19 7.81 2.69
C GLY A 164 37.19 7.61 1.17
N SER A 165 38.36 7.36 0.58
CA SER A 165 38.51 7.27 -0.88
C SER A 165 37.95 5.94 -1.42
N LEU A 166 36.75 6.00 -2.00
CA LEU A 166 36.21 4.91 -2.81
C LEU A 166 37.05 4.71 -4.07
N PRO A 167 37.24 3.45 -4.52
CA PRO A 167 37.81 3.20 -5.84
C PRO A 167 37.00 3.94 -6.92
N ALA A 168 37.67 4.60 -7.86
CA ALA A 168 37.00 5.35 -8.93
C ALA A 168 36.03 4.49 -9.74
N ALA A 169 36.36 3.20 -9.91
CA ALA A 169 35.52 2.20 -10.57
C ALA A 169 34.17 1.93 -9.86
N VAL A 170 34.04 2.30 -8.57
CA VAL A 170 32.82 2.14 -7.77
C VAL A 170 32.14 3.50 -7.56
N ALA A 171 32.92 4.56 -7.35
CA ALA A 171 32.40 5.88 -7.05
C ALA A 171 31.49 6.43 -8.17
N ALA A 172 31.93 6.34 -9.43
CA ALA A 172 31.16 6.87 -10.56
C ALA A 172 29.84 6.10 -10.80
N PRO A 173 29.82 4.75 -10.85
CA PRO A 173 28.57 4.01 -10.95
C PRO A 173 27.63 4.22 -9.75
N LEU A 174 28.17 4.32 -8.54
CA LEU A 174 27.35 4.58 -7.34
C LEU A 174 26.69 5.96 -7.42
N ALA A 175 27.43 6.99 -7.82
CA ALA A 175 26.87 8.34 -8.00
C ALA A 175 25.75 8.34 -9.04
N ALA A 176 25.97 7.71 -10.19
CA ALA A 176 24.97 7.60 -11.26
C ALA A 176 23.71 6.83 -10.80
N LEU A 177 23.89 5.77 -10.00
CA LEU A 177 22.79 4.99 -9.44
C LEU A 177 21.95 5.83 -8.46
N LEU A 178 22.60 6.50 -7.51
CA LEU A 178 21.91 7.31 -6.49
C LEU A 178 21.21 8.50 -7.14
N GLU A 179 21.87 9.17 -8.09
CA GLU A 179 21.27 10.26 -8.87
C GLU A 179 20.05 9.76 -9.67
N GLY A 180 20.18 8.64 -10.37
CA GLY A 180 19.09 8.03 -11.12
C GLY A 180 17.89 7.70 -10.23
N ASN A 181 18.12 7.21 -9.02
CA ASN A 181 17.05 6.91 -8.06
C ASN A 181 16.34 8.17 -7.57
N VAL A 182 17.08 9.22 -7.23
CA VAL A 182 16.49 10.51 -6.88
C VAL A 182 15.66 11.07 -8.04
N GLN A 183 16.18 11.02 -9.27
CA GLN A 183 15.46 11.47 -10.46
C GLN A 183 14.15 10.69 -10.67
N LYS A 184 14.15 9.36 -10.54
CA LYS A 184 12.92 8.55 -10.64
C LYS A 184 11.87 8.97 -9.62
N VAL A 185 12.28 9.22 -8.37
CA VAL A 185 11.37 9.66 -7.31
C VAL A 185 10.80 11.04 -7.63
N LEU A 186 11.64 11.99 -8.06
CA LEU A 186 11.20 13.33 -8.42
C LEU A 186 10.25 13.34 -9.62
N ILE A 187 10.55 12.56 -10.67
CA ILE A 187 9.67 12.40 -11.83
C ILE A 187 8.33 11.79 -11.39
N SER A 188 8.36 10.74 -10.57
CA SER A 188 7.16 10.13 -10.00
C SER A 188 6.34 11.14 -9.20
N ALA A 189 6.96 11.84 -8.26
CA ALA A 189 6.29 12.87 -7.46
C ALA A 189 5.70 13.99 -8.34
N ALA A 190 6.44 14.47 -9.34
CA ALA A 190 5.97 15.51 -10.25
C ALA A 190 4.73 15.10 -11.05
N LEU A 191 4.67 13.83 -11.50
CA LEU A 191 3.52 13.30 -12.24
C LEU A 191 2.31 13.04 -11.34
N TRP A 192 2.55 12.45 -10.16
CA TRP A 192 1.46 11.91 -9.35
C TRP A 192 0.96 12.86 -8.27
N LEU A 193 1.79 13.76 -7.73
CA LEU A 193 1.39 14.67 -6.67
C LEU A 193 0.25 15.62 -7.12
N PRO A 194 0.28 16.24 -8.31
CA PRO A 194 -0.85 17.04 -8.79
C PRO A 194 -2.14 16.21 -8.89
N TYR A 195 -2.05 14.99 -9.42
CA TYR A 195 -3.18 14.08 -9.51
C TYR A 195 -3.72 13.68 -8.13
N LEU A 196 -2.86 13.35 -7.18
CA LEU A 196 -3.25 12.98 -5.81
C LEU A 196 -3.86 14.14 -5.03
N LEU A 197 -3.51 15.38 -5.36
CA LEU A 197 -4.05 16.57 -4.71
C LEU A 197 -5.38 17.02 -5.31
N LEU A 198 -5.50 17.01 -6.64
CA LEU A 198 -6.58 17.67 -7.38
C LEU A 198 -7.66 16.71 -7.91
N SER A 199 -7.37 15.42 -8.11
CA SER A 199 -8.30 14.51 -8.76
C SER A 199 -9.57 14.23 -7.93
N ASP A 200 -10.74 14.39 -8.56
CA ASP A 200 -12.03 14.00 -7.99
C ASP A 200 -12.08 12.53 -7.62
N ARG A 201 -11.51 11.66 -8.45
CA ARG A 201 -11.41 10.22 -8.16
C ARG A 201 -10.67 9.97 -6.85
N VAL A 202 -9.56 10.67 -6.62
CA VAL A 202 -8.77 10.55 -5.39
C VAL A 202 -9.54 11.13 -4.20
N ASN A 203 -10.18 12.27 -4.38
CA ASN A 203 -10.98 12.92 -3.34
C ASN A 203 -12.17 12.07 -2.92
N ILE A 204 -12.86 11.41 -3.85
CA ILE A 204 -14.00 10.54 -3.57
C ILE A 204 -13.53 9.23 -2.93
N THR A 205 -12.51 8.59 -3.50
CA THR A 205 -12.03 7.27 -3.07
C THR A 205 -11.34 7.32 -1.70
N TYR A 206 -10.43 8.27 -1.49
CA TYR A 206 -9.58 8.29 -0.29
C TYR A 206 -10.00 9.38 0.70
N ARG A 207 -10.56 10.50 0.24
CA ARG A 207 -10.92 11.62 1.13
C ARG A 207 -12.41 11.70 1.44
N ARG A 208 -13.24 10.92 0.73
CA ARG A 208 -14.71 10.92 0.81
C ARG A 208 -15.28 12.33 0.68
N ARG A 209 -14.85 13.06 -0.35
CA ARG A 209 -15.29 14.44 -0.63
C ARG A 209 -15.54 14.65 -2.11
N LEU A 210 -16.49 15.52 -2.43
CA LEU A 210 -16.87 15.93 -3.79
C LEU A 210 -16.80 17.46 -3.91
N ALA A 211 -16.29 17.97 -5.03
CA ALA A 211 -16.32 19.40 -5.31
C ALA A 211 -17.77 19.89 -5.49
N ILE A 212 -18.05 21.13 -5.05
CA ILE A 212 -19.33 21.83 -5.20
C ILE A 212 -19.19 22.90 -6.28
#